data_AF-A0A1Y3NRQ8-F1
#
_entry.id   AF-A0A1Y3NRQ8-F1
#
_cell.length_a   1.000
_cell.length_b   1.000
_cell.length_c   1.000
_cell.angle_alpha   90.00
_cell.angle_beta   90.00
_cell.angle_gamma   90.00
#
_symmetry.space_group_name_H-M   'P 1'
#
loop_
_entity.id
_entity.type
_entity.pdbx_description
1 polymer ?
#
loop_
_entity_poly.entity_id
_entity_poly.type
_entity_poly.pdbx_seq_one_letter_code
_entity_poly.pdbx_strand_id
1 'polypeptide(L)'
;MIMKNILILLCCYVYSAISVSNFTYNVQRAELFELTDNEVPTIRISISNEDFSLLKYRENNIMFSQYNFPVVEEKIKYILLAIKKLNFTEIYPDYDINEILPELQIDEDGFAKYDAKQIFSGFDFNSDHYSKEDIVLSKDPYMSNENFNLGLIMIKLNRLSMSDTIDVENILELLYNVEENLNKLKYSDEIIYTLSEFKTKNATMTFDLNGYV
;
A
#
# COMPACT_ATOMS: atom_id res chain seq x y z
N MET A 1 -51.50 46.81 14.03
CA MET A 1 -52.11 45.67 14.76
C MET A 1 -52.50 44.51 13.84
N ILE A 2 -53.11 44.78 12.68
CA ILE A 2 -53.57 43.77 11.70
C ILE A 2 -52.45 42.86 11.17
N MET A 3 -51.26 43.41 10.88
CA MET A 3 -50.14 42.65 10.30
C MET A 3 -49.54 41.57 11.24
N LYS A 4 -49.56 41.81 12.56
CA LYS A 4 -49.08 40.84 13.57
C LYS A 4 -50.02 39.63 13.67
N ASN A 5 -51.32 39.87 13.55
CA ASN A 5 -52.33 38.82 13.60
C ASN A 5 -52.31 37.95 12.33
N ILE A 6 -52.02 38.54 11.17
CA ILE A 6 -51.87 37.80 9.90
C ILE A 6 -50.64 36.88 9.95
N LEU A 7 -49.51 37.36 10.50
CA LEU A 7 -48.29 36.56 10.63
C LEU A 7 -48.50 35.35 11.56
N ILE A 8 -49.17 35.56 12.70
CA ILE A 8 -49.49 34.47 13.63
C ILE A 8 -50.41 33.43 12.98
N LEU A 9 -51.41 33.87 12.22
CA LEU A 9 -52.31 32.96 11.50
C LEU A 9 -51.58 32.12 10.44
N LEU A 10 -50.64 32.74 9.71
CA LEU A 10 -49.76 32.06 8.76
C LEU A 10 -48.85 31.05 9.46
N CYS A 11 -48.25 31.39 10.60
CA CYS A 11 -47.44 30.47 11.38
C CYS A 11 -48.26 29.26 11.89
N CYS A 12 -49.50 29.47 12.33
CA CYS A 12 -50.39 28.37 12.74
C CYS A 12 -50.76 27.46 11.55
N TYR A 13 -51.00 28.02 10.36
CA TYR A 13 -51.27 27.22 9.15
C TYR A 13 -50.05 26.42 8.71
N VAL A 14 -48.85 26.99 8.73
CA VAL A 14 -47.61 26.28 8.40
C VAL A 14 -47.33 25.16 9.41
N TYR A 15 -47.56 25.40 10.71
CA TYR A 15 -47.39 24.37 11.75
C TYR A 15 -48.39 23.21 11.57
N SER A 16 -49.63 23.51 11.17
CA SER A 16 -50.63 22.47 10.88
C SER A 16 -50.25 21.61 9.67
N ALA A 17 -49.66 22.19 8.62
CA ALA A 17 -49.22 21.43 7.44
C ALA A 17 -48.05 20.48 7.76
N ILE A 18 -47.12 20.88 8.64
CA ILE A 18 -45.97 20.05 9.05
C ILE A 18 -46.40 18.93 10.01
N SER A 19 -47.45 19.13 10.82
CA SER A 19 -47.94 18.12 11.77
C SER A 19 -48.91 17.09 11.18
N VAL A 20 -49.51 17.36 10.01
CA VAL A 20 -50.53 16.49 9.40
C VAL A 20 -49.94 15.59 8.31
N SER A 21 -48.79 15.93 7.72
CA SER A 21 -48.06 14.98 6.89
C SER A 21 -47.32 14.00 7.79
N ASN A 22 -48.02 12.97 8.27
CA ASN A 22 -47.37 11.76 8.72
C ASN A 22 -46.56 11.24 7.53
N PHE A 23 -45.26 11.50 7.53
CA PHE A 23 -44.31 10.99 6.54
C PHE A 23 -44.27 9.45 6.50
N THR A 24 -45.09 8.79 7.34
CA THR A 24 -45.06 7.38 7.67
C THR A 24 -46.38 6.64 7.46
N TYR A 25 -47.51 7.30 7.15
CA TYR A 25 -48.80 6.59 7.22
C TYR A 25 -49.23 5.87 5.94
N ASN A 26 -48.63 6.13 4.77
CA ASN A 26 -49.05 5.49 3.50
C ASN A 26 -47.99 5.46 2.38
N VAL A 27 -46.74 5.83 2.65
CA VAL A 27 -45.65 5.60 1.69
C VAL A 27 -45.01 4.28 2.07
N GLN A 28 -44.93 3.33 1.13
CA GLN A 28 -44.12 2.12 1.31
C GLN A 28 -42.69 2.56 1.62
N ARG A 29 -42.35 2.62 2.90
CA ARG A 29 -41.00 2.86 3.35
C ARG A 29 -40.21 1.60 3.10
N ALA A 30 -38.96 1.74 2.68
CA ALA A 30 -38.10 0.57 2.54
C ALA A 30 -37.89 -0.05 3.92
N GLU A 31 -38.16 -1.35 4.03
CA GLU A 31 -38.05 -2.17 5.25
C GLU A 31 -36.73 -1.96 6.00
N LEU A 32 -35.63 -1.72 5.25
CA LEU A 32 -34.33 -1.36 5.81
C LEU A 32 -34.39 -0.19 6.79
N PHE A 33 -35.12 0.88 6.47
CA PHE A 33 -35.22 2.04 7.35
C PHE A 33 -36.13 1.80 8.56
N GLU A 34 -37.06 0.85 8.48
CA GLU A 34 -37.86 0.45 9.64
C GLU A 34 -37.00 -0.36 10.62
N LEU A 35 -36.11 -1.22 10.10
CA LEU A 35 -35.22 -2.06 10.90
C LEU A 35 -34.08 -1.30 11.59
N THR A 36 -33.78 -0.05 11.18
CA THR A 36 -32.62 0.71 11.69
C THR A 36 -32.97 2.03 12.37
N ASP A 37 -34.24 2.30 12.65
CA ASP A 37 -34.72 3.63 13.04
C ASP A 37 -34.36 4.05 14.47
N ASN A 38 -34.25 3.07 15.37
CA ASN A 38 -34.09 3.29 16.81
C ASN A 38 -32.77 2.76 17.36
N GLU A 39 -31.92 2.20 16.50
CA GLU A 39 -30.64 1.63 16.88
C GLU A 39 -29.62 1.75 15.75
N VAL A 40 -28.34 1.83 16.10
CA VAL A 40 -27.25 1.82 15.11
C VAL A 40 -27.16 0.41 14.54
N PRO A 41 -27.42 0.21 13.24
CA PRO A 41 -27.44 -1.12 12.67
C PRO A 41 -26.07 -1.78 12.70
N THR A 42 -26.05 -3.06 13.06
CA THR A 42 -24.87 -3.91 12.87
C THR A 42 -25.06 -4.69 11.57
N ILE A 43 -24.21 -4.40 10.59
CA ILE A 43 -24.15 -5.15 9.34
C ILE A 43 -23.07 -6.22 9.49
N ARG A 44 -23.46 -7.49 9.48
CA ARG A 44 -22.52 -8.60 9.44
C ARG A 44 -22.41 -9.12 8.01
N ILE A 45 -21.24 -8.95 7.43
CA ILE A 45 -20.90 -9.49 6.13
C ILE A 45 -20.25 -10.85 6.34
N SER A 46 -20.85 -11.89 5.76
CA SER A 46 -20.30 -13.25 5.80
C SER A 46 -19.94 -13.71 4.40
N ILE A 47 -18.79 -14.36 4.29
CA ILE A 47 -18.27 -14.97 3.07
C ILE A 47 -17.87 -16.41 3.40
N SER A 48 -17.94 -17.31 2.42
CA SER A 48 -17.50 -18.69 2.62
C SER A 48 -16.01 -18.73 2.97
N ASN A 49 -15.58 -19.73 3.75
CA ASN A 49 -14.16 -19.91 4.04
C ASN A 49 -13.32 -20.13 2.77
N GLU A 50 -13.91 -20.75 1.74
CA GLU A 50 -13.28 -20.97 0.44
C GLU A 50 -13.04 -19.64 -0.28
N ASP A 51 -14.06 -18.80 -0.40
CA ASP A 51 -13.95 -17.48 -1.03
C ASP A 51 -13.07 -16.53 -0.21
N PHE A 52 -13.11 -16.60 1.12
CA PHE A 52 -12.20 -15.84 1.98
C PHE A 52 -10.76 -16.27 1.78
N SER A 53 -10.51 -17.58 1.68
CA SER A 53 -9.18 -18.12 1.38
C SER A 53 -8.71 -17.70 -0.01
N LEU A 54 -9.61 -17.65 -0.99
CA LEU A 54 -9.30 -17.15 -2.34
C LEU A 54 -8.97 -15.64 -2.33
N LEU A 55 -9.71 -14.82 -1.56
CA LEU A 55 -9.42 -13.40 -1.38
C LEU A 55 -8.05 -13.20 -0.71
N LYS A 56 -7.76 -13.93 0.37
CA LYS A 56 -6.47 -13.89 1.06
C LYS A 56 -5.33 -14.36 0.15
N TYR A 57 -5.56 -15.42 -0.63
CA TYR A 57 -4.61 -15.88 -1.63
C TYR A 57 -4.34 -14.79 -2.68
N ARG A 58 -5.37 -14.10 -3.16
CA ARG A 58 -5.23 -13.02 -4.16
C ARG A 58 -4.60 -11.76 -3.60
N GLU A 59 -4.93 -11.32 -2.39
CA GLU A 59 -4.26 -10.20 -1.72
C GLU A 59 -2.75 -10.46 -1.64
N ASN A 60 -2.37 -11.67 -1.22
CA ASN A 60 -0.98 -12.10 -1.23
C ASN A 60 -0.43 -12.20 -2.67
N ASN A 61 -1.18 -12.73 -3.65
CA ASN A 61 -0.70 -12.85 -5.03
C ASN A 61 -0.64 -11.53 -5.83
N ILE A 62 -1.37 -10.48 -5.42
CA ILE A 62 -1.21 -9.13 -5.98
C ILE A 62 0.15 -8.54 -5.56
N MET A 63 0.67 -8.90 -4.38
CA MET A 63 2.07 -8.65 -3.99
C MET A 63 3.07 -9.53 -4.78
N PHE A 64 2.67 -10.71 -5.25
CA PHE A 64 3.54 -11.68 -5.94
C PHE A 64 3.34 -11.76 -7.45
N SER A 65 2.81 -10.72 -8.11
CA SER A 65 2.82 -10.66 -9.56
C SER A 65 4.27 -10.53 -10.06
N GLN A 66 4.90 -11.69 -10.27
CA GLN A 66 6.08 -12.00 -11.07
C GLN A 66 7.09 -10.84 -11.14
N TYR A 67 8.17 -10.94 -10.36
CA TYR A 67 9.34 -10.08 -10.56
C TYR A 67 9.65 -10.04 -12.05
N ASN A 68 9.52 -8.86 -12.66
CA ASN A 68 10.13 -8.62 -13.96
C ASN A 68 11.64 -8.58 -13.67
N PHE A 69 12.29 -9.74 -13.73
CA PHE A 69 13.69 -9.91 -13.36
C PHE A 69 14.62 -8.92 -14.06
N PRO A 70 14.46 -8.61 -15.36
CA PRO A 70 15.19 -7.50 -16.00
C PRO A 70 15.01 -6.15 -15.29
N VAL A 71 13.79 -5.80 -14.87
CA VAL A 71 13.53 -4.56 -14.12
C VAL A 71 14.13 -4.61 -12.72
N VAL A 72 14.06 -5.76 -12.04
CA VAL A 72 14.65 -5.95 -10.71
C VAL A 72 16.17 -5.85 -10.78
N GLU A 73 16.77 -6.47 -11.78
CA GLU A 73 18.20 -6.43 -12.06
C GLU A 73 18.69 -4.98 -12.20
N GLU A 74 18.04 -4.20 -13.06
CA GLU A 74 18.36 -2.79 -13.22
C GLU A 74 18.13 -1.99 -11.92
N LYS A 75 17.02 -2.23 -11.21
CA LYS A 75 16.77 -1.60 -9.91
C LYS A 75 17.89 -1.85 -8.91
N ILE A 76 18.36 -3.09 -8.78
CA ILE A 76 19.47 -3.42 -7.87
C ILE A 76 20.73 -2.66 -8.28
N LYS A 77 21.10 -2.62 -9.57
CA LYS A 77 22.25 -1.81 -10.04
C LYS A 77 22.13 -0.36 -9.60
N TYR A 78 20.97 0.25 -9.78
CA TYR A 78 20.75 1.64 -9.41
C TYR A 78 20.81 1.87 -7.91
N ILE A 79 20.21 1.00 -7.09
CA ILE A 79 20.26 1.11 -5.64
C ILE A 79 21.71 1.01 -5.15
N LEU A 80 22.49 0.06 -5.68
CA LEU A 80 23.92 -0.06 -5.36
C LEU A 80 24.70 1.21 -5.74
N LEU A 81 24.37 1.87 -6.84
CA LEU A 81 24.99 3.13 -7.20
C LEU A 81 24.54 4.30 -6.32
N ALA A 82 23.27 4.32 -5.91
CA ALA A 82 22.72 5.34 -5.03
C ALA A 82 23.36 5.26 -3.63
N ILE A 83 23.42 4.07 -3.04
CA ILE A 83 24.07 3.83 -1.74
C ILE A 83 25.52 4.34 -1.75
N LYS A 84 26.29 4.10 -2.82
CA LYS A 84 27.68 4.62 -2.93
C LYS A 84 27.79 6.15 -2.93
N LYS A 85 26.73 6.86 -3.31
CA LYS A 85 26.71 8.34 -3.39
C LYS A 85 26.23 8.98 -2.10
N LEU A 86 25.68 8.21 -1.16
CA LEU A 86 25.22 8.72 0.12
C LEU A 86 26.41 8.93 1.06
N ASN A 87 26.43 10.10 1.72
CA ASN A 87 27.33 10.32 2.85
C ASN A 87 26.63 9.87 4.14
N PHE A 88 26.96 8.68 4.61
CA PHE A 88 26.34 8.07 5.78
C PHE A 88 26.67 8.78 7.09
N THR A 89 27.80 9.49 7.15
CA THR A 89 28.18 10.27 8.34
C THR A 89 27.35 11.55 8.47
N GLU A 90 26.93 12.12 7.34
CA GLU A 90 25.97 13.23 7.32
C GLU A 90 24.54 12.73 7.58
N ILE A 91 24.17 11.59 6.98
CA ILE A 91 22.80 11.06 7.05
C ILE A 91 22.45 10.48 8.42
N TYR A 92 23.38 9.77 9.04
CA TYR A 92 23.16 9.07 10.29
C TYR A 92 24.27 9.43 11.29
N PRO A 93 24.42 10.72 11.68
CA PRO A 93 25.56 11.19 12.46
C PRO A 93 25.63 10.57 13.86
N ASP A 94 24.51 10.10 14.39
CA ASP A 94 24.40 9.50 15.72
C ASP A 94 24.75 8.00 15.75
N TYR A 95 25.08 7.40 14.60
CA TYR A 95 25.26 5.96 14.46
C TYR A 95 26.62 5.60 13.87
N ASP A 96 27.27 4.58 14.42
CA ASP A 96 28.41 3.94 13.75
C ASP A 96 27.90 2.96 12.68
N ILE A 97 27.83 3.44 11.44
CA ILE A 97 27.32 2.65 10.32
C ILE A 97 28.23 1.46 9.99
N ASN A 98 29.53 1.52 10.27
CA ASN A 98 30.41 0.37 10.07
C ASN A 98 30.16 -0.75 11.09
N GLU A 99 29.65 -0.43 12.29
CA GLU A 99 29.19 -1.43 13.25
C GLU A 99 27.86 -2.07 12.83
N ILE A 100 26.91 -1.26 12.35
CA ILE A 100 25.54 -1.72 12.02
C ILE A 100 25.49 -2.42 10.64
N LEU A 101 26.25 -1.90 9.68
CA LEU A 101 26.29 -2.27 8.27
C LEU A 101 27.74 -2.40 7.77
N PRO A 102 28.54 -3.31 8.36
CA PRO A 102 29.95 -3.51 7.97
C PRO A 102 30.12 -3.85 6.48
N GLU A 103 29.10 -4.46 5.86
CA GLU A 103 29.07 -4.78 4.44
C GLU A 103 29.18 -3.55 3.50
N LEU A 104 28.81 -2.36 3.97
CA LEU A 104 28.92 -1.13 3.17
C LEU A 104 30.35 -0.60 3.09
N GLN A 105 31.22 -0.95 4.05
CA GLN A 105 32.61 -0.49 4.12
C GLN A 105 32.69 1.04 4.00
N ILE A 106 32.05 1.74 4.93
CA ILE A 106 32.04 3.21 4.96
C ILE A 106 33.44 3.70 5.33
N ASP A 107 34.00 4.62 4.56
CA ASP A 107 35.29 5.23 4.89
C ASP A 107 35.18 6.45 5.81
N GLU A 108 36.31 7.07 6.11
CA GLU A 108 36.39 8.26 6.95
C GLU A 108 35.65 9.47 6.34
N ASP A 109 35.54 9.53 5.00
CA ASP A 109 34.76 10.56 4.29
C ASP A 109 33.24 10.28 4.32
N GLY A 110 32.83 9.12 4.86
CA GLY A 110 31.45 8.74 5.07
C GLY A 110 30.76 8.07 3.87
N PHE A 111 31.50 7.64 2.85
CA PHE A 111 30.95 7.01 1.65
C PHE A 111 31.26 5.51 1.57
N ALA A 112 30.35 4.73 1.01
CA ALA A 112 30.50 3.28 0.88
C ALA A 112 31.56 2.87 -0.18
N LYS A 113 32.49 1.97 0.19
CA LYS A 113 33.63 1.57 -0.66
C LYS A 113 33.55 0.22 -1.32
N TYR A 114 32.49 -0.56 -1.09
CA TYR A 114 32.32 -1.83 -1.80
C TYR A 114 32.41 -1.68 -3.33
N ASP A 115 32.86 -2.75 -4.01
CA ASP A 115 32.85 -2.85 -5.46
C ASP A 115 31.43 -3.21 -5.94
N ALA A 116 30.71 -2.23 -6.49
CA ALA A 116 29.35 -2.42 -6.95
C ALA A 116 29.21 -3.48 -8.05
N LYS A 117 30.22 -3.67 -8.92
CA LYS A 117 30.16 -4.71 -9.96
C LYS A 117 30.31 -6.10 -9.36
N GLN A 118 31.25 -6.25 -8.42
CA GLN A 118 31.44 -7.51 -7.71
C GLN A 118 30.19 -7.86 -6.90
N ILE A 119 29.67 -6.92 -6.12
CA ILE A 119 28.45 -7.11 -5.33
C ILE A 119 27.25 -7.44 -6.22
N PHE A 120 27.06 -6.69 -7.31
CA PHE A 120 25.97 -6.93 -8.25
C PHE A 120 26.01 -8.35 -8.84
N SER A 121 27.19 -8.88 -9.13
CA SER A 121 27.35 -10.24 -9.67
C SER A 121 26.96 -11.37 -8.71
N GLY A 122 26.85 -11.08 -7.42
CA GLY A 122 26.44 -12.06 -6.40
C GLY A 122 24.92 -12.18 -6.23
N PHE A 123 24.13 -11.38 -6.95
CA PHE A 123 22.68 -11.49 -6.94
C PHE A 123 22.19 -12.55 -7.94
N ASP A 124 21.08 -13.20 -7.61
CA ASP A 124 20.47 -14.26 -8.38
C ASP A 124 19.25 -13.72 -9.13
N PHE A 125 19.39 -13.61 -10.44
CA PHE A 125 18.33 -13.14 -11.32
C PHE A 125 17.67 -14.26 -12.13
N ASN A 126 17.99 -15.53 -11.83
CA ASN A 126 17.36 -16.64 -12.51
C ASN A 126 15.95 -16.86 -11.98
N SER A 127 14.94 -16.51 -12.77
CA SER A 127 13.53 -16.64 -12.41
C SER A 127 13.13 -18.05 -11.95
N ASP A 128 13.80 -19.09 -12.44
CA ASP A 128 13.50 -20.49 -12.12
C ASP A 128 13.79 -20.84 -10.66
N HIS A 129 14.66 -20.08 -9.99
CA HIS A 129 14.98 -20.28 -8.57
C HIS A 129 13.89 -19.73 -7.63
N TYR A 130 12.92 -18.99 -8.17
CA TYR A 130 11.88 -18.28 -7.44
C TYR A 130 10.52 -18.92 -7.71
N SER A 131 10.22 -20.01 -6.99
CA SER A 131 8.95 -20.71 -7.09
C SER A 131 7.79 -19.89 -6.52
N LYS A 132 6.68 -19.84 -7.26
CA LYS A 132 5.45 -19.10 -6.90
C LYS A 132 4.78 -19.54 -5.59
N GLU A 133 5.16 -20.71 -5.09
CA GLU A 133 4.51 -21.40 -3.96
C GLU A 133 5.23 -21.16 -2.62
N ASP A 134 6.45 -20.62 -2.65
CA ASP A 134 7.24 -20.41 -1.43
C ASP A 134 7.11 -18.97 -0.92
N ILE A 135 6.31 -18.80 0.13
CA ILE A 135 6.08 -17.54 0.87
C ILE A 135 7.31 -17.22 1.77
N VAL A 136 8.53 -17.51 1.31
CA VAL A 136 9.71 -17.31 2.13
C VAL A 136 10.41 -16.04 1.66
N LEU A 137 10.47 -15.03 2.55
CA LEU A 137 11.22 -13.77 2.36
C LEU A 137 12.68 -14.00 1.93
N SER A 138 13.24 -15.19 2.19
CA SER A 138 14.58 -15.59 1.76
C SER A 138 14.72 -15.87 0.27
N LYS A 139 13.62 -15.85 -0.50
CA LYS A 139 13.61 -15.94 -1.97
C LYS A 139 13.24 -14.60 -2.59
N ASP A 140 13.70 -13.50 -2.03
CA ASP A 140 13.63 -12.19 -2.68
C ASP A 140 14.96 -11.94 -3.44
N PRO A 141 14.94 -11.56 -4.74
CA PRO A 141 16.15 -11.16 -5.45
C PRO A 141 16.95 -10.06 -4.75
N TYR A 142 16.34 -9.18 -3.96
CA TYR A 142 17.04 -8.18 -3.14
C TYR A 142 17.80 -8.80 -1.96
N MET A 143 17.54 -10.05 -1.61
CA MET A 143 18.15 -10.77 -0.49
C MET A 143 19.06 -11.92 -0.94
N SER A 144 19.20 -12.16 -2.25
CA SER A 144 19.86 -13.36 -2.77
C SER A 144 21.39 -13.34 -2.66
N ASN A 145 22.01 -12.18 -2.46
CA ASN A 145 23.45 -12.07 -2.24
C ASN A 145 23.75 -12.18 -0.73
N GLU A 146 24.25 -13.33 -0.29
CA GLU A 146 24.54 -13.62 1.13
C GLU A 146 25.58 -12.67 1.75
N ASN A 147 26.54 -12.19 0.95
CA ASN A 147 27.60 -11.28 1.42
C ASN A 147 27.18 -9.81 1.39
N PHE A 148 26.07 -9.49 0.73
CA PHE A 148 25.54 -8.13 0.60
C PHE A 148 24.02 -8.18 0.43
N ASN A 149 23.32 -8.47 1.54
CA ASN A 149 21.88 -8.64 1.52
C ASN A 149 21.19 -7.26 1.49
N LEU A 150 20.88 -6.78 0.29
CA LEU A 150 20.32 -5.45 0.08
C LEU A 150 18.98 -5.26 0.81
N GLY A 151 18.12 -6.27 0.85
CA GLY A 151 16.88 -6.22 1.61
C GLY A 151 17.10 -5.96 3.10
N LEU A 152 18.05 -6.68 3.72
CA LEU A 152 18.40 -6.48 5.14
C LEU A 152 19.05 -5.13 5.41
N ILE A 153 19.91 -4.65 4.49
CA ILE A 153 20.52 -3.31 4.57
C ILE A 153 19.42 -2.25 4.63
N MET A 154 18.46 -2.30 3.70
CA MET A 154 17.35 -1.34 3.66
C MET A 154 16.48 -1.39 4.92
N ILE A 155 16.19 -2.59 5.44
CA ILE A 155 15.44 -2.75 6.70
C ILE A 155 16.20 -2.13 7.88
N LYS A 156 17.52 -2.34 7.97
CA LYS A 156 18.34 -1.75 9.03
C LYS A 156 18.36 -0.22 8.93
N LEU A 157 18.61 0.33 7.74
CA LEU A 157 18.60 1.78 7.51
C LEU A 157 17.25 2.43 7.87
N ASN A 158 16.13 1.81 7.50
CA ASN A 158 14.79 2.31 7.84
C ASN A 158 14.48 2.35 9.34
N ARG A 159 15.29 1.70 10.18
CA ARG A 159 15.15 1.74 11.66
C ARG A 159 15.99 2.83 12.31
N LEU A 160 16.90 3.45 11.56
CA LEU A 160 17.76 4.51 12.07
C LEU A 160 17.08 5.87 11.88
N SER A 161 17.31 6.78 12.82
CA SER A 161 16.89 8.16 12.68
C SER A 161 17.88 8.91 11.79
N MET A 162 17.37 9.58 10.75
CA MET A 162 18.19 10.45 9.91
C MET A 162 18.45 11.80 10.61
N SER A 163 19.51 12.50 10.21
CA SER A 163 19.75 13.87 10.64
C SER A 163 18.61 14.80 10.22
N ASP A 164 18.16 15.66 11.14
CA ASP A 164 17.14 16.70 10.88
C ASP A 164 17.59 17.74 9.84
N THR A 165 18.89 17.83 9.57
CA THR A 165 19.47 18.80 8.63
C THR A 165 19.39 18.32 7.18
N ILE A 166 18.93 17.10 6.95
CA ILE A 166 18.90 16.51 5.62
C ILE A 166 17.55 16.70 4.99
N ASP A 167 17.63 17.30 3.81
CA ASP A 167 16.51 17.41 2.91
C ASP A 167 16.22 16.02 2.31
N VAL A 168 15.26 15.33 2.92
CA VAL A 168 14.75 14.04 2.47
C VAL A 168 14.32 14.11 1.00
N GLU A 169 13.89 15.28 0.53
CA GLU A 169 13.48 15.52 -0.84
C GLU A 169 14.65 15.32 -1.82
N ASN A 170 15.89 15.69 -1.45
CA ASN A 170 17.08 15.46 -2.27
C ASN A 170 17.49 13.97 -2.34
N ILE A 171 17.33 13.23 -1.23
CA ILE A 171 17.56 11.77 -1.22
C ILE A 171 16.50 11.08 -2.07
N LEU A 172 15.23 11.51 -1.94
CA LEU A 172 14.13 11.00 -2.75
C LEU A 172 14.31 11.35 -4.22
N GLU A 173 14.79 12.54 -4.57
CA GLU A 173 15.07 12.95 -5.96
C GLU A 173 16.18 12.10 -6.60
N LEU A 174 17.23 11.74 -5.85
CA LEU A 174 18.24 10.78 -6.30
C LEU A 174 17.63 9.40 -6.61
N LEU A 175 16.63 8.97 -5.82
CA LEU A 175 15.90 7.72 -6.02
C LEU A 175 14.79 7.82 -7.08
N TYR A 176 14.22 9.01 -7.29
CA TYR A 176 13.13 9.25 -8.24
C TYR A 176 13.64 9.43 -9.67
N ASN A 177 14.79 10.08 -9.84
CA ASN A 177 15.50 10.12 -11.12
C ASN A 177 15.90 8.71 -11.60
N VAL A 178 16.11 7.78 -10.67
CA VAL A 178 16.29 6.35 -10.99
C VAL A 178 14.98 5.74 -11.51
N GLU A 179 13.85 6.03 -10.87
CA GLU A 179 12.54 5.51 -11.27
C GLU A 179 12.07 6.05 -12.64
N GLU A 180 12.32 7.31 -12.97
CA GLU A 180 12.00 7.88 -14.29
C GLU A 180 12.81 7.21 -15.42
N ASN A 181 14.09 6.91 -15.17
CA ASN A 181 14.94 6.20 -16.13
C ASN A 181 14.51 4.73 -16.29
N LEU A 182 14.03 4.09 -15.23
CA LEU A 182 13.44 2.74 -15.30
C LEU A 182 12.07 2.73 -16.01
N ASN A 183 11.27 3.79 -15.86
CA ASN A 183 9.99 3.92 -16.55
C ASN A 183 10.15 4.09 -18.08
N LYS A 184 11.30 4.60 -18.55
CA LYS A 184 11.65 4.61 -19.99
C LYS A 184 11.89 3.20 -20.57
N LEU A 185 12.15 2.20 -19.73
CA LEU A 185 12.27 0.79 -20.13
C LEU A 185 10.92 0.04 -20.14
N LYS A 186 9.81 0.72 -19.77
CA LYS A 186 8.56 0.10 -19.32
C LYS A 186 7.40 0.13 -20.32
N TYR A 187 7.66 0.30 -21.60
CA TYR A 187 6.67 0.03 -22.66
C TYR A 187 7.06 -1.23 -23.46
N SER A 188 7.00 -2.39 -22.80
CA SER A 188 6.52 -3.59 -23.48
C SER A 188 5.12 -3.89 -22.93
N ASP A 189 4.16 -4.06 -23.84
CA ASP A 189 2.71 -4.09 -23.60
C ASP A 189 2.19 -5.26 -22.72
N GLU A 190 3.05 -5.98 -22.01
CA GLU A 190 2.67 -7.20 -21.26
C GLU A 190 2.07 -6.93 -19.87
N ILE A 191 2.37 -5.80 -19.21
CA ILE A 191 1.95 -5.57 -17.81
C ILE A 191 0.44 -5.26 -17.70
N ILE A 192 -0.22 -4.82 -18.78
CA ILE A 192 -1.66 -4.47 -18.75
C ILE A 192 -2.58 -5.70 -18.75
N TYR A 193 -2.09 -6.90 -19.11
CA TYR A 193 -2.95 -8.07 -19.34
C TYR A 193 -3.45 -8.80 -18.08
N THR A 194 -2.95 -8.50 -16.87
CA THR A 194 -3.33 -9.26 -15.66
C THR A 194 -4.34 -8.59 -14.74
N LEU A 195 -4.70 -7.31 -14.97
CA LEU A 195 -5.74 -6.61 -14.19
C LEU A 195 -7.16 -6.81 -14.76
N SER A 196 -7.31 -7.28 -16.00
CA SER A 196 -8.59 -7.22 -16.73
C SER A 196 -9.53 -8.43 -16.55
N GLU A 197 -9.13 -9.48 -15.83
CA GLU A 197 -9.93 -10.72 -15.72
C GLU A 197 -10.42 -11.10 -14.33
N PHE A 198 -10.44 -10.19 -13.34
CA PHE A 198 -11.22 -10.46 -12.13
C PHE A 198 -12.72 -10.22 -12.39
N LYS A 199 -13.36 -11.19 -13.04
CA LYS A 199 -14.82 -11.29 -13.09
C LYS A 199 -15.28 -12.22 -11.96
N THR A 200 -15.76 -11.66 -10.87
CA THR A 200 -16.50 -12.39 -9.82
C THR A 200 -17.84 -12.83 -10.38
N LYS A 201 -17.87 -13.94 -11.12
CA LYS A 201 -19.12 -14.35 -11.75
C LYS A 201 -20.13 -14.97 -10.79
N ASN A 202 -19.72 -15.51 -9.63
CA ASN A 202 -20.65 -16.22 -8.71
C ASN A 202 -20.27 -16.11 -7.22
N ALA A 203 -19.77 -14.97 -6.73
CA ALA A 203 -19.56 -14.82 -5.28
C ALA A 203 -20.92 -14.58 -4.59
N THR A 204 -21.27 -15.39 -3.59
CA THR A 204 -22.47 -15.18 -2.78
C THR A 204 -22.07 -14.48 -1.49
N MET A 205 -22.64 -13.30 -1.25
CA MET A 205 -22.45 -12.54 -0.02
C MET A 205 -23.78 -12.53 0.73
N THR A 206 -23.74 -12.88 2.02
CA THR A 206 -24.90 -12.79 2.89
C THR A 206 -24.73 -11.58 3.80
N PHE A 207 -25.78 -10.77 3.87
CA PHE A 207 -25.86 -9.61 4.75
C PHE A 207 -26.85 -9.96 5.86
N ASP A 208 -26.38 -9.94 7.10
CA ASP A 208 -27.23 -10.00 8.26
C ASP A 208 -27.34 -8.58 8.85
N LEU A 209 -28.58 -8.13 9.03
CA LEU A 209 -28.92 -6.86 9.66
C LEU A 209 -29.59 -7.13 11.00
N ASN A 210 -28.92 -6.83 12.11
CA ASN A 210 -29.46 -6.98 13.47
C ASN A 210 -29.99 -8.39 13.80
N GLY A 211 -29.42 -9.44 13.20
CA GLY A 211 -29.82 -10.85 13.38
C GLY A 211 -30.88 -11.34 12.39
N TYR A 212 -31.32 -10.49 11.46
CA TYR A 212 -32.18 -10.84 10.35
C TYR A 212 -31.31 -11.16 9.12
N VAL A 213 -31.46 -12.38 8.57
CA VAL A 213 -30.71 -12.90 7.41
C VAL A 213 -31.49 -12.69 6.12
#